data_AF-A0A923A0B5-F1
#
_entry.id   AF-A0A923A0B5-F1
#
_cell.length_a   1.000
_cell.length_b   1.000
_cell.length_c   1.000
_cell.angle_alpha   90.00
_cell.angle_beta   90.00
_cell.angle_gamma   90.00
#
_symmetry.space_group_name_H-M   'P 1'
#
loop_
_entity.id
_entity.type
_entity.pdbx_description
1 polymer ?
#
loop_
_entity_poly.entity_id
_entity_poly.type
_entity_poly.pdbx_seq_one_letter_code
_entity_poly.pdbx_strand_id
1 'polypeptide(L)' 'INTLPEVVKIIEAVEKDLGKKGRVLVRYSGTQSMCRVMVEGPTAEITQKHCEKIADVVKKVLG' A
#
# COMPACT_ATOMS: atom_id res chain seq x y z
N ILE A 1 1.28 0.68 12.10
CA ILE A 1 0.42 0.25 10.98
C ILE A 1 -0.93 -0.29 11.49
N ASN A 2 -0.98 -0.91 12.68
CA ASN A 2 -2.21 -1.46 13.32
C ASN A 2 -3.37 -0.48 13.63
N THR A 3 -3.24 0.82 13.36
CA THR A 3 -4.28 1.80 13.72
C THR A 3 -5.23 2.15 12.59
N LEU A 4 -4.96 1.73 11.33
CA LEU A 4 -5.79 2.05 10.16
C LEU A 4 -6.27 0.77 9.45
N PRO A 5 -7.40 0.19 9.87
CA PRO A 5 -7.84 -1.13 9.39
C PRO A 5 -8.12 -1.17 7.88
N GLU A 6 -8.55 -0.06 7.27
CA GLU A 6 -8.75 0.00 5.81
C GLU A 6 -7.45 -0.07 5.02
N VAL A 7 -6.41 0.61 5.50
CA VAL A 7 -5.07 0.60 4.88
C VAL A 7 -4.45 -0.78 5.01
N VAL A 8 -4.60 -1.44 6.16
CA VAL A 8 -4.13 -2.83 6.35
C VAL A 8 -4.83 -3.78 5.38
N LYS A 9 -6.16 -3.70 5.27
CA LYS A 9 -6.93 -4.57 4.36
C LYS A 9 -6.52 -4.45 2.90
N ILE A 10 -6.28 -3.23 2.40
CA ILE A 10 -5.87 -3.06 1.01
C ILE A 10 -4.45 -3.57 0.78
N ILE A 11 -3.53 -3.38 1.73
CA ILE A 11 -2.16 -3.90 1.66
C ILE A 11 -2.20 -5.44 1.59
N GLU A 12 -2.93 -6.10 2.49
CA GLU A 12 -3.07 -7.56 2.49
C GLU A 12 -3.68 -8.08 1.19
N ALA A 13 -4.67 -7.38 0.64
CA ALA A 13 -5.26 -7.73 -0.65
C ALA A 13 -4.24 -7.63 -1.80
N VAL A 14 -3.44 -6.55 -1.83
CA VAL A 14 -2.37 -6.39 -2.82
C VAL A 14 -1.27 -7.44 -2.65
N GLU A 15 -0.84 -7.72 -1.43
CA GLU A 15 0.16 -8.76 -1.15
C GLU A 15 -0.33 -10.14 -1.61
N LYS A 16 -1.62 -10.44 -1.40
CA LYS A 16 -2.23 -11.68 -1.86
C LYS A 16 -2.30 -11.77 -3.39
N ASP A 17 -2.64 -10.67 -4.07
CA ASP A 17 -2.67 -10.60 -5.54
C ASP A 17 -1.27 -10.78 -6.14
N LEU A 18 -0.24 -10.19 -5.52
CA LEU A 18 1.16 -10.31 -5.94
C LEU A 18 1.77 -11.68 -5.60
N GLY A 19 1.26 -12.33 -4.56
CA GLY A 19 1.73 -13.62 -4.06
C GLY A 19 3.24 -13.59 -3.76
N LYS A 20 3.96 -14.61 -4.23
CA LYS A 20 5.42 -14.69 -4.04
C LYS A 20 6.24 -13.81 -5.01
N LYS A 21 5.57 -13.13 -5.95
CA LYS A 21 6.23 -12.37 -7.04
C LYS A 21 6.30 -10.86 -6.76
N GLY A 22 5.84 -10.42 -5.60
CA GLY A 22 5.89 -9.02 -5.23
C GLY A 22 5.99 -8.82 -3.72
N ARG A 23 6.23 -7.57 -3.34
CA ARG A 23 6.33 -7.13 -1.95
C ARG A 23 5.68 -5.78 -1.81
N VAL A 24 5.03 -5.54 -0.68
CA VAL A 24 4.49 -4.23 -0.35
C VAL A 24 5.20 -3.74 0.91
N LEU A 25 5.74 -2.53 0.86
CA LEU A 25 6.33 -1.87 2.02
C LEU A 25 5.60 -0.56 2.24
N VAL A 26 4.98 -0.43 3.42
CA VAL A 26 4.31 0.79 3.83
C VAL A 26 4.95 1.33 5.09
N ARG A 27 5.40 2.59 5.04
CA ARG A 27 5.93 3.32 6.17
C ARG A 27 5.09 4.55 6.45
N TYR A 28 4.50 4.58 7.63
CA TYR A 28 3.79 5.74 8.13
C TYR A 28 4.74 6.67 8.90
N SER A 29 4.57 7.98 8.76
CA SER A 29 5.27 8.96 9.60
C SER A 29 4.54 9.13 10.92
N GLY A 30 5.22 8.92 12.05
CA GLY A 30 4.62 9.07 13.37
C GLY A 30 4.34 10.53 13.77
N THR A 31 4.91 11.50 13.05
CA THR A 31 4.86 12.93 13.41
C THR A 31 4.29 13.81 12.30
N GLN A 32 4.04 13.24 11.11
CA GLN A 32 3.50 13.97 9.96
C GLN A 32 2.38 13.13 9.35
N SER A 33 1.36 13.78 8.78
CA SER A 33 0.31 13.12 8.00
C SER A 33 0.85 12.68 6.64
N MET A 34 1.84 11.80 6.65
CA MET A 34 2.55 11.30 5.48
C MET A 34 2.68 9.78 5.55
N CYS A 35 2.36 9.13 4.45
CA CYS A 35 2.53 7.69 4.27
C CYS A 35 3.34 7.44 3.00
N ARG A 36 4.39 6.63 3.12
CA ARG A 36 5.22 6.19 1.99
C ARG A 36 4.87 4.75 1.65
N VAL A 37 4.59 4.50 0.39
CA VAL A 37 4.19 3.18 -0.13
C VAL A 37 5.19 2.81 -1.22
N MET A 38 5.72 1.58 -1.15
CA MET A 38 6.55 0.98 -2.18
C MET A 38 5.96 -0.38 -2.53
N VAL A 39 5.82 -0.66 -3.82
CA VAL A 39 5.29 -1.93 -4.33
C VAL A 39 6.30 -2.48 -5.34
N GLU A 40 6.75 -3.71 -5.08
CA GLU A 40 7.57 -4.50 -5.98
C GLU A 40 6.71 -5.59 -6.61
N GLY A 41 6.98 -5.93 -7.88
CA GLY A 41 6.16 -6.87 -8.64
C GLY A 41 6.75 -7.18 -10.01
N PRO A 42 6.11 -8.10 -10.75
CA PRO A 42 6.67 -8.66 -11.99
C PRO A 42 6.69 -7.69 -13.17
N THR A 43 5.81 -6.69 -13.21
CA THR A 43 5.77 -5.67 -14.26
C THR A 43 5.46 -4.30 -13.66
N ALA A 44 5.94 -3.24 -14.32
CA ALA A 44 5.68 -1.85 -13.91
C ALA A 44 4.18 -1.52 -13.89
N GLU A 45 3.41 -2.10 -14.80
CA GLU A 45 1.97 -1.85 -14.91
C GLU A 45 1.19 -2.44 -13.71
N ILE A 46 1.58 -3.63 -13.27
CA ILE A 46 1.02 -4.28 -12.07
C ILE A 46 1.42 -3.49 -10.82
N THR A 47 2.70 -3.15 -10.67
CA THR A 47 3.17 -2.41 -9.49
C THR A 47 2.54 -1.03 -9.40
N GLN A 48 2.43 -0.31 -10.51
CA GLN A 48 1.79 1.00 -10.55
C GLN A 48 0.32 0.93 -10.17
N LYS A 49 -0.45 0.01 -10.77
CA LYS A 49 -1.87 -0.19 -10.44
C LYS A 49 -2.09 -0.50 -8.96
N HIS A 50 -1.24 -1.33 -8.37
CA HIS A 50 -1.34 -1.67 -6.95
C HIS A 50 -0.90 -0.51 -6.05
N CYS A 51 0.15 0.21 -6.42
CA CYS A 51 0.62 1.38 -5.68
C CYS A 51 -0.44 2.49 -5.66
N GLU A 52 -1.06 2.79 -6.80
CA GLU A 52 -2.17 3.76 -6.92
C GLU A 52 -3.37 3.35 -6.06
N LYS A 53 -3.78 2.07 -6.10
CA LYS A 53 -4.84 1.55 -5.23
C LYS A 53 -4.58 1.80 -3.74
N ILE A 54 -3.37 1.53 -3.27
CA ILE A 54 -3.01 1.73 -1.86
C ILE A 54 -2.98 3.24 -1.56
N ALA A 55 -2.38 4.05 -2.43
CA ALA A 55 -2.30 5.49 -2.26
C ALA A 55 -3.69 6.15 -2.17
N ASP A 56 -4.66 5.71 -2.97
CA ASP A 56 -6.03 6.21 -2.93
C ASP A 56 -6.72 5.93 -1.60
N VAL A 57 -6.57 4.71 -1.07
CA VAL A 57 -7.14 4.35 0.25
C VAL A 57 -6.46 5.16 1.36
N VAL A 58 -5.13 5.24 1.32
CA VAL A 58 -4.35 6.03 2.27
C VAL A 58 -4.78 7.50 2.25
N LYS A 59 -5.00 8.08 1.06
CA LYS A 59 -5.48 9.46 0.92
C LYS A 59 -6.89 9.65 1.44
N LYS A 60 -7.79 8.68 1.27
CA LYS A 60 -9.15 8.72 1.85
C LYS A 60 -9.14 8.66 3.37
N VAL A 61 -8.24 7.85 3.95
CA VAL A 61 -8.17 7.61 5.40
C VAL A 61 -7.43 8.72 6.14
N LEU A 62 -6.41 9.34 5.52
CA LEU A 62 -5.58 10.39 6.11
C LEU A 62 -5.97 11.81 5.68
N GLY A 63 -6.98 11.92 4.82
CA GLY A 63 -7.45 13.18 4.22
C GLY A 63 -7.89 14.21 5.24
#